data_AF-A0A9E4YHD1-F1
#
_entry.id   AF-A0A9E4YHD1-F1
#
_cell.length_a   1.000
_cell.length_b   1.000
_cell.length_c   1.000
_cell.angle_alpha   90.00
_cell.angle_beta   90.00
_cell.angle_gamma   90.00
#
_symmetry.space_group_name_H-M   'P 1'
#
loop_
_entity.id
_entity.type
_entity.pdbx_description
1 polymer ?
#
loop_
_entity_poly.entity_id
_entity_poly.type
_entity_poly.pdbx_seq_one_letter_code
_entity_poly.pdbx_strand_id
1 'polypeptide(L)'
;MRIRFLGTGGAEGIPAMGCECDHCARAQREGGRLIRQRTAVLFSLPGYELLMDTPPDIRRLLEINGIRKIHGIFLTHEHSDHADGLEEFLYWRDG
;
A
#
# COMPACT_ATOMS: atom_id res chain seq x y z
N MET A 1 -2.51 -15.83 -12.97
CA MET A 1 -1.88 -14.63 -12.39
C MET A 1 -2.96 -13.61 -12.08
N ARG A 2 -2.89 -12.94 -10.93
CA ARG A 2 -3.80 -11.87 -10.52
C ARG A 2 -2.97 -10.70 -9.97
N ILE A 3 -3.36 -9.48 -10.28
CA ILE A 3 -2.72 -8.26 -9.79
C ILE A 3 -3.74 -7.52 -8.93
N ARG A 4 -3.35 -7.13 -7.72
CA ARG A 4 -4.19 -6.32 -6.82
C ARG A 4 -3.42 -5.07 -6.39
N PHE A 5 -4.00 -3.92 -6.69
CA PHE A 5 -3.51 -2.63 -6.21
C PHE A 5 -4.02 -2.42 -4.79
N LEU A 6 -3.10 -2.44 -3.81
CA LEU A 6 -3.42 -2.22 -2.40
C LEU A 6 -3.51 -0.72 -2.10
N GLY A 7 -2.60 0.05 -2.71
CA GLY A 7 -2.63 1.52 -2.75
C GLY A 7 -2.30 2.03 -4.15
N THR A 8 -2.73 3.26 -4.44
CA THR A 8 -2.64 3.87 -5.79
C THR A 8 -2.32 5.37 -5.77
N GLY A 9 -1.84 5.87 -4.63
CA GLY A 9 -1.35 7.23 -4.45
C GLY A 9 0.18 7.28 -4.48
N GLY A 10 0.73 8.46 -4.75
CA GLY A 10 2.15 8.76 -4.52
C GLY A 10 2.45 9.03 -3.05
N ALA A 11 3.65 9.54 -2.78
CA ALA A 11 4.15 9.85 -1.44
C ALA A 11 3.20 10.68 -0.58
N GLU A 12 2.50 11.63 -1.18
CA GLU A 12 1.58 12.56 -0.53
C GLU A 12 0.26 11.91 -0.11
N GLY A 13 -0.14 10.82 -0.78
CA GLY A 13 -1.47 10.23 -0.67
C GLY A 13 -2.60 11.18 -1.11
N ILE A 14 -3.83 10.66 -1.11
CA ILE A 14 -5.03 11.48 -1.31
C ILE A 14 -6.03 11.12 -0.20
N PRO A 15 -6.52 12.09 0.57
CA PRO A 15 -6.18 13.53 0.56
C PRO A 15 -4.74 13.81 0.98
N ALA A 16 -4.09 14.77 0.33
CA ALA A 16 -2.78 15.25 0.76
C ALA A 16 -2.91 16.09 2.05
N MET A 17 -1.87 16.07 2.88
CA MET A 17 -1.86 16.77 4.17
C MET A 17 -2.11 18.27 4.00
N GLY A 18 -3.18 18.78 4.64
CA GLY A 18 -3.55 20.20 4.60
C GLY A 18 -4.08 20.70 3.24
N CYS A 19 -4.32 19.82 2.26
CA CYS A 19 -4.81 20.23 0.95
C CYS A 19 -6.33 20.42 0.93
N GLU A 20 -6.79 21.59 0.47
CA GLU A 20 -8.20 21.96 0.38
C GLU A 20 -8.72 22.03 -1.06
N CYS A 21 -7.96 21.53 -2.04
CA CYS A 21 -8.44 21.50 -3.43
C CYS A 21 -9.70 20.63 -3.55
N ASP A 22 -10.51 20.87 -4.59
CA ASP A 22 -11.79 20.18 -4.79
C ASP A 22 -11.68 18.65 -4.72
N HIS A 23 -10.57 18.08 -5.21
CA HIS A 23 -10.34 16.65 -5.19
C HIS A 23 -10.07 16.12 -3.76
N CYS A 24 -9.19 16.78 -3.01
CA CYS A 24 -8.87 16.38 -1.63
C CYS A 24 -10.07 16.59 -0.71
N ALA A 25 -10.77 17.72 -0.83
CA ALA A 25 -11.97 18.01 -0.07
C ALA A 25 -13.08 16.98 -0.36
N ARG A 26 -13.25 16.59 -1.63
CA ARG A 26 -14.19 15.53 -2.01
C ARG A 26 -13.78 14.17 -1.45
N ALA A 27 -12.50 13.81 -1.55
CA ALA A 27 -11.98 12.55 -1.01
C ALA A 27 -12.20 12.45 0.51
N GLN A 28 -12.02 13.54 1.26
CA GLN A 28 -12.33 13.60 2.70
C GLN A 28 -13.82 13.36 3.00
N ARG A 29 -14.72 13.95 2.20
CA ARG A 29 -16.18 13.83 2.42
C ARG A 29 -16.75 12.48 2.01
N GLU A 30 -16.37 11.97 0.84
CA GLU A 30 -16.95 10.77 0.25
C GLU A 30 -16.19 9.49 0.64
N GLY A 31 -14.91 9.61 0.97
CA GLY A 31 -14.07 8.46 1.31
C GLY A 31 -13.97 7.43 0.17
N GLY A 32 -13.91 6.15 0.55
CA GLY A 32 -13.92 5.03 -0.38
C GLY A 32 -12.79 5.08 -1.41
N ARG A 33 -13.12 4.94 -2.69
CA ARG A 33 -12.15 4.87 -3.81
C ARG A 33 -11.40 6.18 -4.08
N LEU A 34 -11.82 7.28 -3.45
CA LEU A 34 -11.13 8.56 -3.55
C LEU A 34 -9.95 8.68 -2.58
N ILE A 35 -9.93 7.84 -1.53
CA ILE A 35 -8.78 7.74 -0.64
C ILE A 35 -7.70 6.95 -1.38
N ARG A 36 -6.53 7.56 -1.57
CA ARG A 36 -5.37 6.91 -2.19
C ARG A 36 -4.24 6.82 -1.19
N GLN A 37 -4.10 5.63 -0.63
CA GLN A 37 -2.92 5.25 0.13
C GLN A 37 -1.71 5.07 -0.80
N ARG A 38 -0.51 5.16 -0.22
CA ARG A 38 0.75 5.02 -0.96
C ARG A 38 0.82 3.69 -1.70
N THR A 39 1.55 3.68 -2.79
CA THR A 39 1.57 2.56 -3.72
C THR A 39 2.05 1.27 -3.05
N ALA A 40 1.30 0.20 -3.29
CA ALA A 40 1.70 -1.17 -3.01
C ALA A 40 0.87 -2.09 -3.89
N VAL A 41 1.49 -3.12 -4.47
CA VAL A 41 0.83 -4.04 -5.40
C VAL A 41 1.12 -5.47 -5.00
N LEU A 42 0.09 -6.31 -4.93
CA LEU A 42 0.23 -7.74 -4.74
C LEU A 42 0.08 -8.47 -6.09
N PHE A 43 1.10 -9.26 -6.43
CA PHE A 43 1.06 -10.21 -7.53
C PHE A 43 0.82 -11.62 -7.00
N SER A 44 -0.36 -12.17 -7.29
CA SER A 44 -0.70 -13.55 -7.00
C SER A 44 -0.40 -14.43 -8.20
N LEU A 45 0.67 -15.20 -8.08
CA LEU A 45 1.15 -16.22 -9.02
C LEU A 45 0.72 -17.62 -8.52
N PRO A 46 0.83 -18.69 -9.34
CA PRO A 46 0.55 -20.04 -8.88
C PRO A 46 1.43 -20.41 -7.66
N GLY A 47 0.82 -20.46 -6.48
CA GLY A 47 1.49 -20.82 -5.22
C GLY A 47 2.46 -19.76 -4.67
N TYR A 48 2.44 -18.52 -5.19
CA TYR A 48 3.38 -17.48 -4.78
C TYR A 48 2.71 -16.10 -4.76
N GLU A 49 2.97 -15.33 -3.72
CA GLU A 49 2.43 -14.00 -3.50
C GLU A 49 3.62 -13.05 -3.39
N LEU A 50 3.81 -12.21 -4.41
CA LEU A 50 4.89 -11.23 -4.44
C LEU A 50 4.31 -9.86 -4.11
N LEU A 51 4.79 -9.24 -3.04
CA LEU A 51 4.48 -7.85 -2.71
C LEU A 51 5.48 -6.93 -3.42
N MET A 52 4.95 -5.92 -4.10
CA MET A 52 5.73 -4.86 -4.72
C MET A 52 5.58 -3.59 -3.88
N ASP A 53 6.73 -3.09 -3.40
CA ASP A 53 6.89 -1.99 -2.47
C ASP A 53 6.24 -2.19 -1.08
N THR A 54 6.82 -1.54 -0.08
CA THR A 54 6.42 -1.54 1.33
C THR A 54 6.35 -0.10 1.84
N PRO A 55 5.28 0.66 1.53
CA PRO A 55 5.11 2.01 2.06
C PRO A 55 4.99 2.00 3.60
N PRO A 56 5.15 3.14 4.29
CA PRO A 56 5.02 3.22 5.75
C PRO A 56 3.68 2.68 6.29
N ASP A 57 2.61 2.72 5.49
CA ASP A 57 1.29 2.22 5.85
C ASP A 57 1.01 0.78 5.38
N ILE A 58 2.04 0.02 4.99
CA ILE A 58 1.90 -1.34 4.45
C ILE A 58 1.13 -2.26 5.41
N ARG A 59 1.39 -2.20 6.71
CA ARG A 59 0.63 -3.00 7.71
C ARG A 59 -0.87 -2.77 7.59
N ARG A 60 -1.30 -1.51 7.50
CA ARG A 60 -2.72 -1.16 7.32
C ARG A 60 -3.24 -1.70 6.00
N LEU A 61 -2.48 -1.54 4.92
CA LEU A 61 -2.86 -2.03 3.59
C LEU A 61 -3.09 -3.55 3.58
N LEU A 62 -2.22 -4.32 4.23
CA LEU A 62 -2.33 -5.76 4.31
C LEU A 62 -3.56 -6.17 5.16
N GLU A 63 -3.77 -5.53 6.31
CA GLU A 63 -4.92 -5.77 7.19
C GLU A 63 -6.26 -5.54 6.46
N ILE A 64 -6.46 -4.36 5.86
CA ILE A 64 -7.75 -4.03 5.21
C ILE A 64 -8.02 -4.88 3.97
N ASN A 65 -6.98 -5.43 3.34
CA ASN A 65 -7.10 -6.33 2.19
C ASN A 65 -7.13 -7.81 2.59
N GLY A 66 -7.07 -8.13 3.90
CA GLY A 66 -7.06 -9.49 4.42
C GLY A 66 -5.87 -10.33 3.94
N ILE A 67 -4.72 -9.69 3.70
CA ILE A 67 -3.51 -10.37 3.23
C ILE A 67 -2.78 -10.91 4.47
N ARG A 68 -2.63 -12.23 4.50
CA ARG A 68 -1.99 -12.95 5.60
C ARG A 68 -0.74 -13.71 5.17
N LYS A 69 -0.42 -13.70 3.86
CA LYS A 69 0.72 -14.42 3.32
C LYS A 69 1.41 -13.65 2.19
N ILE A 70 2.72 -13.50 2.27
CA ILE A 70 3.61 -12.93 1.25
C ILE A 70 4.87 -13.82 1.18
N HIS A 71 5.29 -14.19 -0.02
CA HIS A 71 6.44 -15.08 -0.22
C HIS A 71 7.71 -14.31 -0.63
N GLY A 72 7.57 -13.06 -1.05
CA GLY A 72 8.69 -12.22 -1.44
C GLY A 72 8.27 -10.76 -1.54
N ILE A 73 9.25 -9.89 -1.34
CA ILE A 73 9.11 -8.44 -1.49
C ILE A 73 10.01 -8.01 -2.64
N PHE A 74 9.47 -7.22 -3.56
CA PHE A 74 10.20 -6.53 -4.60
C PHE A 74 10.10 -5.04 -4.34
N LEU A 75 11.20 -4.41 -3.93
CA LEU A 75 11.29 -2.96 -3.81
C LEU A 75 11.72 -2.38 -5.15
N THR A 76 10.98 -1.39 -5.64
CA THR A 76 11.30 -0.70 -6.89
C THR A 76 12.51 0.22 -6.74
N HIS A 77 12.55 0.99 -5.65
CA HIS A 77 13.62 1.92 -5.29
C HIS A 77 13.48 2.32 -3.81
N GLU A 78 14.42 3.12 -3.31
CA GLU A 78 14.64 3.40 -1.88
C GLU A 78 13.93 4.65 -1.32
N HIS A 79 12.99 5.24 -2.05
CA HIS A 79 12.20 6.35 -1.48
C HIS A 79 11.30 5.86 -0.34
N SER A 80 11.10 6.75 0.65
CA SER A 80 10.39 6.42 1.89
C SER A 80 8.97 5.91 1.67
N ASP A 81 8.25 6.46 0.69
CA ASP A 81 6.91 6.02 0.32
C ASP A 81 6.86 4.65 -0.38
N HIS A 82 8.01 4.04 -0.65
CA HIS A 82 8.14 2.69 -1.20
C HIS A 82 8.86 1.70 -0.27
N ALA A 83 9.70 2.15 0.66
CA ALA A 83 10.61 1.28 1.41
C ALA A 83 10.40 1.26 2.94
N ASP A 84 9.92 2.34 3.56
CA ASP A 84 9.97 2.51 5.03
C ASP A 84 9.08 1.53 5.81
N GLY A 85 8.14 0.84 5.15
CA GLY A 85 7.32 -0.21 5.75
C GLY A 85 8.02 -1.56 5.91
N LEU A 86 9.27 -1.71 5.44
CA LEU A 86 9.98 -2.99 5.46
C LEU A 86 10.17 -3.53 6.88
N GLU A 87 10.34 -2.66 7.88
CA GLU A 87 10.52 -3.08 9.28
C GLU A 87 9.30 -3.80 9.87
N GLU A 88 8.09 -3.57 9.34
CA GLU A 88 6.88 -4.28 9.79
C GLU A 88 7.00 -5.81 9.62
N PHE A 89 7.79 -6.24 8.63
CA PHE A 89 8.00 -7.66 8.32
C PHE A 89 8.94 -8.37 9.31
N LEU A 90 9.76 -7.62 10.06
CA LEU A 90 10.61 -8.20 11.12
C LEU A 90 9.76 -8.81 12.24
N TYR A 91 8.52 -8.36 12.40
CA TYR A 91 7.59 -8.82 13.42
C TYR A 91 6.47 -9.72 12.87
N TRP A 92 6.47 -9.99 11.57
CA TRP A 92 5.45 -10.80 10.91
C TRP A 92 5.87 -12.28 10.84
N ARG A 93 5.51 -13.04 11.88
CA ARG A 93 6.02 -14.40 12.10
C ARG A 93 5.39 -15.51 11.24
N ASP A 94 4.17 -15.28 10.77
CA ASP A 94 3.36 -16.26 10.02
C ASP A 94 2.92 -15.73 8.65
N GLY A 95 3.59 -14.67 8.18
CA GLY A 95 3.38 -14.01 6.89
C GLY A 95 4.09 -14.69 5.74
#